data_AF-M1BDF2-F1
#
_entry.id   AF-M1BDF2-F1
#
_cell.length_a   1.000
_cell.length_b   1.000
_cell.length_c   1.000
_cell.angle_alpha   90.00
_cell.angle_beta   90.00
_cell.angle_gamma   90.00
#
_symmetry.space_group_name_H-M   'P 1'
#
loop_
_entity.id
_entity.type
_entity.pdbx_description
1 polymer ?
#
loop_
_entity_poly.entity_id
_entity_poly.type
_entity_poly.pdbx_seq_one_letter_code
_entity_poly.pdbx_strand_id
1 'polypeptide(L)' 'MMRGNKARYSIGLFSKPKDGYIIKAPKELVDEDHPLLFKPFDFHEFLAFGYTEQDMKCDFSLKAYCGV' A
#
# COMPACT_ATOMS: atom_id res chain seq x y z
N MET A 1 8.07 -8.49 -18.82
CA MET A 1 8.39 -8.28 -20.26
C MET A 1 7.19 -7.63 -20.94
N MET A 2 7.41 -6.53 -21.67
CA MET A 2 6.37 -5.92 -22.52
C MET A 2 6.00 -6.91 -23.63
N ARG A 3 4.70 -7.16 -23.82
CA ARG A 3 4.17 -8.03 -24.88
C ARG A 3 3.39 -7.18 -25.88
N GLY A 4 3.73 -7.25 -27.17
CA GLY A 4 2.96 -6.61 -28.25
C GLY A 4 3.83 -5.99 -29.35
N ASN A 5 3.32 -5.99 -30.58
CA ASN A 5 4.03 -5.52 -31.78
C ASN A 5 3.65 -4.09 -32.19
N LYS A 6 2.97 -3.33 -31.31
CA LYS A 6 2.50 -1.96 -31.57
C LYS A 6 2.82 -1.04 -30.39
N ALA A 7 3.04 0.23 -30.68
CA ALA A 7 3.21 1.25 -29.66
C ALA A 7 1.93 1.38 -28.82
N ARG A 8 2.11 1.42 -27.49
CA ARG A 8 1.04 1.71 -26.52
C ARG A 8 1.44 2.96 -25.76
N TYR A 9 0.57 3.96 -25.78
CA TYR A 9 0.69 5.17 -24.96
C TYR A 9 -0.25 5.06 -23.77
N SER A 10 0.20 5.51 -22.60
CA SER A 10 -0.61 5.58 -21.40
C SER A 10 -0.15 6.73 -20.51
N ILE A 11 -1.10 7.37 -19.83
CA ILE A 11 -0.85 8.38 -18.80
C ILE A 11 -1.55 7.95 -17.52
N GLY A 12 -0.92 8.20 -16.38
CA GLY A 12 -1.50 7.94 -15.07
C GLY A 12 -1.32 9.18 -14.18
N LEU A 13 -2.41 9.59 -13.53
CA LEU A 13 -2.41 10.61 -12.49
C LEU A 13 -2.77 9.96 -11.16
N PHE A 14 -1.90 10.08 -10.17
CA PHE A 14 -2.09 9.47 -8.85
C PHE A 14 -2.12 10.55 -7.78
N SER A 15 -3.06 10.43 -6.85
CA SER A 15 -3.11 11.24 -5.64
C SER A 15 -2.48 10.47 -4.49
N LYS A 16 -1.68 11.17 -3.68
CA LYS A 16 -1.04 10.62 -2.48
C LYS A 16 -1.49 11.43 -1.26
N PRO A 17 -1.52 10.82 -0.06
CA PRO A 17 -1.69 11.56 1.18
C PRO A 17 -0.59 12.62 1.33
N LYS A 18 -0.90 13.69 2.07
CA LYS A 18 0.11 14.68 2.46
C LYS A 18 1.16 14.03 3.37
N ASP A 19 2.38 14.50 3.30
CA ASP A 19 3.48 14.06 4.16
C ASP A 19 3.11 14.15 5.65
N GLY A 20 3.40 13.09 6.40
CA GLY A 20 3.06 12.96 7.82
C GLY A 20 1.59 12.63 8.11
N TYR A 21 0.74 12.45 7.09
CA TYR A 21 -0.61 11.96 7.30
C TYR A 21 -0.60 10.45 7.59
N ILE A 22 -1.05 10.09 8.79
CA ILE A 22 -1.19 8.69 9.20
C ILE A 22 -2.47 8.10 8.61
N ILE A 23 -2.31 7.17 7.68
CA ILE A 23 -3.40 6.35 7.14
C ILE A 23 -3.89 5.41 8.23
N LYS A 24 -5.21 5.31 8.38
CA LYS A 24 -5.87 4.37 9.30
C LYS A 24 -7.21 3.94 8.72
N ALA A 25 -7.69 2.77 9.14
CA ALA A 25 -9.05 2.34 8.83
C ALA A 25 -10.06 3.35 9.42
N PRO A 26 -11.12 3.72 8.68
CA PRO A 26 -12.25 4.44 9.23
C PRO A 26 -12.86 3.65 10.40
N LYS A 27 -13.24 4.36 11.48
CA LYS A 27 -13.67 3.70 12.72
C LYS A 27 -14.99 2.94 12.54
N GLU A 28 -15.84 3.45 11.66
CA GLU A 28 -17.12 2.88 11.29
C GLU A 28 -17.03 1.58 10.48
N LEU A 29 -15.82 1.21 10.02
CA LEU A 29 -15.56 -0.03 9.28
C LEU A 29 -14.78 -1.07 10.11
N VAL A 30 -14.59 -0.80 11.41
CA VAL A 30 -13.89 -1.71 12.32
C VAL A 30 -14.83 -2.06 13.46
N ASP A 31 -15.27 -3.32 13.48
CA ASP A 31 -16.23 -3.85 14.44
C ASP A 31 -15.88 -5.32 14.81
N GLU A 32 -16.79 -5.99 15.52
CA GLU A 32 -16.59 -7.37 15.98
C GLU A 32 -16.56 -8.38 14.82
N ASP A 33 -17.35 -8.14 13.78
CA ASP A 33 -17.40 -8.99 12.59
C ASP A 33 -16.27 -8.66 11.59
N HIS A 34 -15.78 -7.41 11.62
CA HIS A 34 -14.74 -6.87 10.76
C HIS A 34 -13.58 -6.28 11.60
N PRO A 35 -12.71 -7.14 12.17
CA PRO A 35 -11.62 -6.68 13.00
C PRO A 35 -10.57 -5.90 12.21
N LEU A 36 -9.82 -5.05 12.93
CA LEU A 36 -8.74 -4.26 12.35
C LEU A 36 -7.67 -5.18 11.72
N LEU A 37 -7.42 -5.00 10.43
CA LEU A 37 -6.44 -5.81 9.68
C LEU A 37 -5.04 -5.18 9.65
N PHE A 38 -4.97 -3.84 9.73
CA PHE A 38 -3.73 -3.09 9.60
C PHE A 38 -3.65 -1.98 10.65
N LYS A 39 -2.49 -1.83 11.26
CA LYS A 39 -2.16 -0.75 12.18
C LYS A 39 -2.06 0.58 11.38
N PRO A 40 -2.39 1.72 12.00
CA PRO A 40 -2.17 3.03 11.38
C PRO A 40 -0.71 3.21 10.96
N PHE A 41 -0.48 3.80 9.78
CA PHE A 41 0.85 3.88 9.19
C PHE A 41 1.07 5.14 8.34
N ASP A 42 2.33 5.52 8.14
CA ASP A 42 2.72 6.59 7.21
C ASP A 42 2.91 6.06 5.79
N PHE A 43 2.35 6.77 4.81
CA PHE A 43 2.38 6.35 3.41
C PHE A 43 3.79 6.32 2.80
N HIS A 44 4.65 7.27 3.17
CA HIS A 44 6.01 7.37 2.62
C HIS A 44 6.92 6.30 3.23
N GLU A 45 6.76 6.00 4.51
CA GLU A 45 7.47 4.89 5.14
C GLU A 45 7.08 3.54 4.53
N PHE A 46 5.79 3.33 4.23
CA PHE A 46 5.33 2.14 3.50
C PHE A 46 5.92 2.06 2.08
N LEU A 47 5.96 3.18 1.36
CA LEU A 47 6.62 3.21 0.04
C LEU A 47 8.12 2.88 0.14
N ALA A 48 8.80 3.38 1.16
CA ALA A 48 10.21 3.06 1.40
C ALA A 48 10.41 1.57 1.71
N PHE A 49 9.50 0.96 2.48
CA PHE A 49 9.49 -0.48 2.74
C PHE A 49 9.39 -1.30 1.44
N GLY A 50 8.58 -0.84 0.47
CA GLY A 50 8.42 -1.48 -0.84
C GLY A 50 9.69 -1.60 -1.70
N TYR A 51 10.77 -0.92 -1.32
CA TYR A 51 12.08 -1.02 -1.99
C TYR A 51 13.06 -1.93 -1.25
N THR A 52 12.66 -2.58 -0.15
CA THR A 52 13.53 -3.45 0.64
C THR A 52 13.53 -4.88 0.13
N GLU A 53 14.63 -5.62 0.36
CA GLU A 53 14.68 -7.06 0.08
C GLU A 53 13.66 -7.86 0.90
N GLN A 54 13.28 -7.34 2.06
CA GLN A 54 12.25 -7.94 2.91
C GLN A 54 10.90 -7.92 2.18
N ASP A 55 10.50 -6.79 1.61
CA ASP A 55 9.25 -6.68 0.84
C ASP A 55 9.24 -7.56 -0.41
N MET A 56 10.36 -7.63 -1.13
CA MET A 56 10.48 -8.47 -2.34
C MET A 56 10.22 -9.96 -2.10
N LYS A 57 10.30 -10.42 -0.84
CA LYS A 57 10.05 -11.80 -0.42
C LYS A 57 8.66 -11.98 0.19
N CYS A 58 7.89 -10.91 0.36
CA CYS A 58 6.56 -10.93 0.94
C CYS A 58 5.49 -11.02 -0.16
N ASP A 59 4.54 -11.94 0.01
CA ASP A 59 3.38 -12.03 -0.90
C ASP A 59 2.40 -10.87 -0.73
N PHE A 60 2.44 -10.20 0.44
CA PHE A 60 1.54 -9.10 0.75
C PHE A 60 2.25 -8.01 1.58
N SER A 61 2.81 -7.03 0.87
CA SER A 61 3.58 -5.90 1.41
C SER A 61 2.91 -5.18 2.56
N LEU A 62 1.62 -4.81 2.40
CA LEU A 62 0.91 -4.03 3.42
C LEU A 62 0.73 -4.84 4.72
N LYS A 63 0.44 -6.14 4.61
CA LYS A 63 0.33 -7.03 5.78
C LYS A 63 1.69 -7.25 6.44
N ALA A 64 2.76 -7.40 5.66
CA ALA A 64 4.12 -7.54 6.19
C ALA A 64 4.59 -6.28 6.93
N TYR A 65 4.21 -5.10 6.42
CA TYR A 65 4.61 -3.82 6.98
C TYR A 65 3.80 -3.42 8.23
N CYS A 66 2.47 -3.50 8.17
CA CYS A 66 1.61 -2.99 9.25
C CYS A 66 0.44 -3.91 9.63
N GLY A 67 0.51 -5.22 9.34
CA GLY A 67 -0.50 -6.18 9.79
C GLY A 67 -0.70 -6.21 11.32
N VAL A 68 -1.93 -6.50 11.76
CA VAL A 68 -2.26 -6.81 13.17
C VAL A 68 -1.91 -8.25 13.50
#